data_AF-A0A645HXN1-F1
#
_entry.id   AF-A0A645HXN1-F1
#
_cell.length_a   1.000
_cell.length_b   1.000
_cell.length_c   1.000
_cell.angle_alpha   90.00
_cell.angle_beta   90.00
_cell.angle_gamma   90.00
#
_symmetry.space_group_name_H-M   'P 1'
#
loop_
_entity.id
_entity.type
_entity.pdbx_description
1 polymer ?
#
loop_
_entity_poly.entity_id
_entity_poly.type
_entity_poly.pdbx_seq_one_letter_code
_entity_poly.pdbx_strand_id
1 'polypeptide(L)'
;MLIISHDRYFINKLATRIAVLTPTGLDLYAGGYDAYAARMKAPQPVKRETKPAADNDYFKQKETRRQQRMLENRAARAEKAVEELEEKAAQLEALLAREDVASDYKKTLELTAELDALNAQKEAAYAEWDDAQKAVEAWDGEKI
;
A
#
# COMPACT_ATOMS: atom_id res chain seq x y z
N MET A 1 24.38 -13.81 -10.10
CA MET A 1 24.63 -13.46 -8.68
C MET A 1 24.06 -14.59 -7.83
N LEU A 2 24.87 -15.26 -7.01
CA LEU A 2 24.46 -16.38 -6.16
C LEU A 2 24.60 -15.93 -4.71
N ILE A 3 23.52 -16.04 -3.92
CA ILE A 3 23.49 -15.61 -2.52
C ILE A 3 23.07 -16.80 -1.67
N ILE A 4 23.78 -17.04 -0.57
CA ILE A 4 23.48 -18.08 0.41
C ILE A 4 23.12 -17.37 1.72
N SER A 5 21.88 -17.55 2.19
CA SER A 5 21.39 -17.01 3.45
C SER A 5 20.55 -18.04 4.17
N HIS A 6 20.56 -18.04 5.50
CA HIS A 6 19.72 -18.91 6.34
C HIS A 6 18.42 -18.23 6.79
N ASP A 7 18.22 -16.96 6.43
CA ASP A 7 17.01 -16.20 6.76
C ASP A 7 15.94 -16.33 5.67
N ARG A 8 14.80 -16.91 6.06
CA ARG A 8 13.67 -17.23 5.17
C ARG A 8 12.99 -15.99 4.61
N TYR A 9 12.94 -14.89 5.36
CA TYR A 9 12.29 -13.65 4.90
C TYR A 9 13.11 -12.96 3.80
N PHE A 10 14.44 -13.07 3.88
CA PHE A 10 15.34 -12.51 2.88
C PHE A 10 15.26 -13.27 1.54
N ILE A 11 15.15 -14.60 1.59
CA ILE A 11 15.04 -15.45 0.39
C ILE A 11 13.71 -15.20 -0.34
N ASN A 12 12.60 -15.07 0.38
CA ASN A 12 11.29 -14.85 -0.22
C ASN A 12 11.18 -13.50 -0.97
N LYS A 13 11.93 -12.48 -0.57
CA LYS A 13 11.86 -11.15 -1.18
C LYS A 13 12.71 -11.01 -2.45
N LEU A 14 13.70 -11.89 -2.66
CA LEU A 14 14.68 -11.78 -3.76
C LEU A 14 14.73 -13.00 -4.69
N ALA A 15 14.29 -14.17 -4.25
CA ALA A 15 14.43 -15.39 -5.05
C ALA A 15 13.31 -15.55 -6.08
N THR A 16 13.66 -15.44 -7.36
CA THR A 16 12.75 -15.76 -8.49
C THR A 16 12.61 -17.27 -8.72
N ARG A 17 13.60 -18.06 -8.24
CA ARG A 17 13.67 -19.52 -8.34
C ARG A 17 14.41 -20.10 -7.14
N ILE A 18 14.02 -21.29 -6.70
CA ILE A 18 14.67 -22.03 -5.62
C ILE A 18 15.30 -23.30 -6.18
N ALA A 19 16.60 -23.46 -5.97
CA ALA A 19 17.32 -24.67 -6.32
C ALA A 19 17.50 -25.53 -5.06
N VAL A 20 17.01 -26.77 -5.08
CA VAL A 20 17.12 -27.72 -3.97
C VAL A 20 18.06 -28.82 -4.40
N LEU A 21 19.16 -28.98 -3.67
CA LEU A 21 20.13 -30.04 -3.90
C LEU A 21 19.66 -31.30 -3.18
N THR A 22 19.34 -32.35 -3.93
CA THR A 22 19.03 -33.67 -3.42
C THR A 22 20.19 -34.64 -3.72
N PRO A 23 20.30 -35.79 -3.01
CA PRO A 23 21.38 -36.76 -3.23
C PRO A 23 21.45 -37.30 -4.68
N THR A 24 20.35 -37.18 -5.43
CA THR A 24 20.22 -37.64 -6.82
C THR A 24 20.34 -36.54 -7.86
N GLY A 25 20.40 -35.26 -7.48
CA GLY A 25 20.52 -34.15 -8.42
C GLY A 25 20.04 -32.80 -7.89
N LEU A 26 20.07 -31.78 -8.75
CA LEU A 26 19.61 -30.44 -8.43
C LEU A 26 18.21 -30.21 -9.03
N ASP A 27 17.22 -29.96 -8.18
CA ASP A 27 15.85 -29.67 -8.59
C ASP A 27 15.57 -28.17 -8.51
N LEU A 28 15.16 -27.57 -9.65
CA LEU A 28 14.86 -26.16 -9.77
C LEU A 28 13.34 -25.93 -9.70
N TYR A 29 12.89 -25.18 -8.71
CA TYR A 29 11.50 -24.78 -8.53
C TYR A 29 11.30 -23.30 -8.91
N ALA A 30 10.22 -23.03 -9.63
CA ALA A 30 9.78 -21.66 -9.89
C ALA A 30 8.92 -21.17 -8.72
N GLY A 31 9.26 -20.01 -8.16
CA GLY A 31 8.60 -19.42 -6.98
C GLY A 31 9.48 -19.37 -5.72
N GLY A 32 9.00 -18.65 -4.70
CA GLY A 32 9.63 -18.52 -3.39
C GLY A 32 9.46 -19.75 -2.48
N TYR A 33 9.97 -19.66 -1.25
CA TYR A 33 10.09 -20.79 -0.32
C TYR A 33 8.73 -21.38 0.08
N ASP A 34 7.69 -20.54 0.12
CA ASP A 34 6.34 -20.94 0.51
C ASP A 34 5.72 -21.94 -0.49
N ALA A 35 6.04 -21.80 -1.77
CA ALA A 35 5.59 -22.72 -2.81
C ALA A 35 6.27 -24.10 -2.71
N TYR A 36 7.56 -24.12 -2.32
CA TYR A 36 8.30 -25.35 -2.06
C TYR A 36 7.79 -26.06 -0.79
N ALA A 37 7.57 -25.30 0.30
CA ALA A 37 7.08 -25.85 1.57
C ALA A 37 5.67 -26.46 1.44
N ALA A 38 4.82 -25.88 0.60
CA ALA A 38 3.50 -26.43 0.28
C ALA A 38 3.59 -27.77 -0.47
N ARG A 39 4.59 -27.94 -1.34
CA ARG A 39 4.82 -29.18 -2.10
C ARG A 39 5.42 -30.31 -1.27
N MET A 40 6.29 -30.02 -0.31
CA MET A 40 6.86 -31.06 0.57
C MET A 40 5.82 -31.75 1.47
N LYS A 41 4.66 -31.13 1.69
CA LYS A 41 3.55 -31.72 2.45
C LYS A 41 2.63 -32.61 1.61
N ALA A 42 2.79 -32.66 0.29
CA ALA A 42 1.96 -33.45 -0.61
C ALA A 42 2.78 -34.62 -1.21
N PRO A 43 2.24 -35.86 -1.24
CA PRO A 43 2.89 -36.97 -1.93
C PRO A 43 2.92 -36.70 -3.45
N GLN A 44 4.09 -36.87 -4.06
CA GLN A 44 4.36 -36.54 -5.47
C GLN A 44 3.45 -37.31 -6.45
N PRO A 45 3.11 -36.70 -7.59
CA PRO A 45 3.38 -37.41 -8.84
C PRO A 45 3.89 -36.53 -10.01
N VAL A 46 4.83 -37.12 -10.74
CA VAL A 46 5.23 -37.00 -12.16
C VAL A 46 5.47 -35.64 -12.84
N LYS A 47 6.66 -35.55 -13.44
CA LYS A 47 7.06 -34.63 -14.52
C LYS A 47 5.92 -34.40 -15.51
N ARG A 48 5.31 -33.22 -15.47
CA ARG A 48 4.55 -32.66 -16.59
C ARG A 48 5.33 -31.49 -17.13
N GLU A 49 5.68 -31.56 -18.40
CA GLU A 49 6.03 -30.39 -19.20
C GLU A 49 4.79 -29.49 -19.24
N THR A 50 4.73 -28.50 -18.35
CA THR A 50 3.66 -27.50 -18.33
C THR A 50 4.22 -26.17 -18.77
N LYS A 51 3.67 -25.65 -19.88
CA LYS A 51 3.89 -24.31 -20.44
C LYS A 51 4.14 -23.27 -19.34
N PRO A 52 5.29 -22.58 -19.31
CA PRO A 52 5.60 -21.60 -18.28
C PRO A 52 5.17 -20.21 -18.76
N ALA A 53 3.92 -19.80 -18.54
CA ALA A 53 3.57 -18.39 -18.71
C ALA A 53 2.28 -18.01 -17.97
N ALA A 54 1.19 -18.75 -18.15
CA ALA A 54 -0.14 -18.27 -17.76
C ALA A 54 -0.34 -18.09 -16.24
N ASP A 55 0.25 -18.96 -15.41
CA ASP A 55 0.00 -18.94 -13.96
C ASP A 55 0.80 -17.81 -13.27
N ASN A 56 2.09 -17.68 -13.58
CA ASN A 56 2.94 -16.59 -13.08
C ASN A 56 2.46 -15.21 -13.56
N ASP A 57 1.94 -15.11 -14.79
CA ASP A 57 1.43 -13.86 -15.33
C ASP A 57 0.08 -13.48 -14.69
N TYR A 58 -0.79 -14.44 -14.40
CA TYR A 58 -2.02 -14.22 -13.65
C TYR A 58 -1.76 -13.75 -12.20
N PHE A 59 -0.81 -14.36 -11.49
CA PHE A 59 -0.44 -13.93 -10.14
C PHE A 59 0.19 -12.53 -10.15
N LYS A 60 1.13 -12.25 -11.07
CA LYS A 60 1.71 -10.91 -11.23
C LYS A 60 0.66 -9.86 -11.59
N GLN A 61 -0.26 -10.17 -12.50
CA GLN A 61 -1.33 -9.27 -12.92
C GLN A 61 -2.37 -9.04 -11.80
N LYS A 62 -2.54 -10.01 -10.90
CA LYS A 62 -3.39 -9.88 -9.71
C LYS A 62 -2.72 -9.05 -8.61
N GLU A 63 -1.43 -9.23 -8.36
CA GLU A 63 -0.67 -8.45 -7.38
C GLU A 63 -0.54 -6.98 -7.80
N THR A 64 -0.24 -6.72 -9.07
CA THR A 64 -0.18 -5.37 -9.66
C THR A 64 -1.52 -4.64 -9.54
N ARG A 65 -2.65 -5.29 -9.88
CA ARG A 65 -3.99 -4.71 -9.66
C ARG A 65 -4.31 -4.46 -8.18
N ARG A 66 -3.80 -5.29 -7.27
CA ARG A 66 -3.99 -5.08 -5.83
C ARG A 66 -3.21 -3.88 -5.32
N GLN A 67 -1.98 -3.70 -5.79
CA GLN A 67 -1.14 -2.54 -5.46
C GLN A 67 -1.76 -1.25 -6.00
N GLN A 68 -2.18 -1.23 -7.27
CA GLN A 68 -2.89 -0.10 -7.87
C GLN A 68 -4.12 0.30 -7.05
N ARG A 69 -5.02 -0.66 -6.78
CA ARG A 69 -6.21 -0.41 -5.95
C ARG A 69 -5.88 0.07 -4.54
N MET A 70 -4.76 -0.37 -3.97
CA MET A 70 -4.33 0.08 -2.65
C MET A 70 -3.92 1.56 -2.67
N LEU A 71 -3.19 1.99 -3.71
CA LEU A 71 -2.78 3.38 -3.90
C LEU A 71 -3.99 4.27 -4.20
N GLU A 72 -4.87 3.85 -5.11
CA GLU A 72 -6.13 4.54 -5.42
C GLU A 72 -7.01 4.69 -4.17
N ASN A 73 -7.17 3.61 -3.38
CA ASN A 73 -7.92 3.66 -2.12
C ASN A 73 -7.27 4.58 -1.08
N ARG A 74 -5.94 4.69 -1.07
CA ARG A 74 -5.24 5.62 -0.18
C ARG A 74 -5.52 7.07 -0.58
N ALA A 75 -5.43 7.38 -1.87
CA ALA A 75 -5.80 8.70 -2.39
C ALA A 75 -7.26 9.04 -2.07
N ALA A 76 -8.20 8.14 -2.35
CA ALA A 76 -9.62 8.35 -2.07
C ALA A 76 -9.92 8.56 -0.56
N ARG A 77 -9.16 7.90 0.33
CA ARG A 77 -9.29 8.12 1.78
C ARG A 77 -8.78 9.49 2.19
N ALA A 78 -7.64 9.92 1.65
CA ALA A 78 -7.08 11.23 1.93
C ALA A 78 -8.02 12.35 1.43
N GLU A 79 -8.60 12.17 0.24
CA GLU A 79 -9.61 13.09 -0.32
C GLU A 79 -10.84 13.19 0.58
N LYS A 80 -11.39 12.06 1.03
CA LYS A 80 -12.50 12.07 1.98
C LYS A 80 -12.15 12.74 3.31
N ALA A 81 -10.92 12.53 3.81
CA ALA A 81 -10.46 13.18 5.03
C ALA A 81 -10.37 14.69 4.87
N VAL A 82 -9.90 15.18 3.72
CA VAL A 82 -9.89 16.61 3.37
C VAL A 82 -11.33 17.16 3.40
N GLU A 83 -12.27 16.52 2.71
CA GLU A 83 -13.68 16.94 2.66
C GLU A 83 -14.29 17.07 4.07
N GLU A 84 -14.11 16.04 4.92
CA GLU A 84 -14.62 16.04 6.29
C GLU A 84 -13.98 17.14 7.16
N LEU A 85 -12.69 17.45 6.95
CA LEU A 85 -11.98 18.49 7.69
C LEU A 85 -12.37 19.90 7.20
N GLU A 86 -12.61 20.07 5.90
CA GLU A 86 -13.11 21.31 5.32
C GLU A 86 -14.50 21.66 5.81
N GLU A 87 -15.40 20.68 5.86
CA GLU A 87 -16.74 20.89 6.40
C GLU A 87 -16.69 21.34 7.87
N LYS A 88 -15.84 20.68 8.69
CA LYS A 88 -15.64 21.07 10.10
C LYS A 88 -15.05 22.47 10.24
N ALA A 89 -14.03 22.80 9.44
CA ALA A 89 -13.43 24.13 9.46
C ALA A 89 -14.46 25.21 9.11
N ALA A 90 -15.26 25.00 8.06
CA ALA A 90 -16.32 25.92 7.66
C ALA A 90 -17.40 26.09 8.74
N GLN A 91 -17.80 25.00 9.42
CA GLN A 91 -18.73 25.07 10.55
C GLN A 91 -18.15 25.90 11.71
N LEU A 92 -16.85 25.75 11.98
CA LEU A 92 -16.18 26.43 13.09
C LEU A 92 -15.94 27.93 12.78
N GLU A 93 -15.60 28.25 11.53
CA GLU A 93 -15.57 29.63 11.03
C GLU A 93 -16.94 30.31 11.12
N ALA A 94 -18.01 29.61 10.76
CA ALA A 94 -19.37 30.13 10.90
C ALA A 94 -19.76 30.37 12.37
N LEU A 95 -19.30 29.52 13.30
CA LEU A 95 -19.48 29.73 14.74
C LEU A 95 -18.71 30.96 15.24
N LEU A 96 -17.46 31.12 14.82
CA LEU A 96 -16.62 32.28 15.15
C LEU A 96 -17.21 33.60 14.63
N ALA A 97 -17.91 33.57 13.50
CA ALA A 97 -18.56 34.74 12.92
C ALA A 97 -19.81 35.20 13.69
N ARG A 98 -20.31 34.42 14.65
CA ARG A 98 -21.49 34.79 15.43
C ARG A 98 -21.15 35.85 16.48
N GLU A 99 -22.03 36.84 16.61
CA GLU A 99 -21.86 38.00 17.50
C GLU A 99 -21.74 37.61 18.98
N ASP A 100 -22.44 36.54 19.40
CA ASP A 100 -22.39 36.00 20.77
C ASP A 100 -21.06 35.31 21.11
N VAL A 101 -20.36 34.80 20.09
CA VAL A 101 -19.05 34.15 20.22
C VAL A 101 -17.94 35.18 20.12
N ALA A 102 -18.02 36.08 19.14
CA ALA A 102 -17.04 37.15 18.93
C ALA A 102 -16.91 38.10 20.13
N SER A 103 -17.99 38.27 20.89
CA SER A 103 -18.01 39.07 22.12
C SER A 103 -17.34 38.35 23.31
N ASP A 104 -17.20 37.03 23.25
CA ASP A 104 -16.56 36.21 24.28
C ASP A 104 -15.11 35.91 23.88
N TYR A 105 -14.19 36.71 24.42
CA TYR A 105 -12.76 36.60 24.13
C TYR A 105 -12.20 35.20 24.37
N LYS A 106 -12.67 34.51 25.42
CA LYS A 106 -12.17 33.18 25.77
C LYS A 106 -12.62 32.13 24.75
N LYS A 107 -13.91 32.13 24.40
CA LYS A 107 -14.44 31.23 23.36
C LYS A 107 -13.81 31.50 22.01
N THR A 108 -13.62 32.77 21.66
CA THR A 108 -12.96 33.15 20.41
C THR A 108 -11.57 32.55 20.33
N LEU A 109 -10.76 32.70 21.39
CA LEU A 109 -9.40 32.15 21.43
C LEU A 109 -9.39 30.61 21.32
N GLU A 110 -10.26 29.92 22.06
CA GLU A 110 -10.38 28.46 22.02
C GLU A 110 -10.76 27.96 20.61
N LEU A 111 -11.77 28.57 19.99
CA LEU A 111 -12.23 28.20 18.66
C LEU A 111 -11.20 28.55 17.57
N THR A 112 -10.49 29.68 17.68
CA THR A 112 -9.40 29.99 16.74
C THR A 112 -8.27 28.96 16.81
N ALA A 113 -7.90 28.49 18.01
CA ALA A 113 -6.88 27.45 18.16
C ALA A 113 -7.35 26.11 17.58
N GLU A 114 -8.63 25.79 17.71
CA GLU A 114 -9.23 24.59 17.11
C GLU A 114 -9.27 24.70 15.57
N LEU A 115 -9.60 25.88 15.03
CA LEU A 115 -9.56 26.15 13.59
C LEU A 115 -8.14 26.01 13.03
N ASP A 116 -7.13 26.55 13.71
CA ASP A 116 -5.73 26.41 13.32
C ASP A 116 -5.29 24.94 13.32
N ALA A 117 -5.71 24.16 14.32
CA ALA A 117 -5.43 22.73 14.39
C ALA A 117 -6.13 21.93 13.28
N LEU A 118 -7.36 22.30 12.90
CA LEU A 118 -8.06 21.71 11.76
C LEU A 118 -7.39 22.05 10.44
N ASN A 119 -6.97 23.30 10.26
CA ASN A 119 -6.23 23.73 9.07
C ASN A 119 -4.88 22.99 8.94
N ALA A 120 -4.14 22.82 10.04
CA ALA A 120 -2.92 22.02 10.03
C ALA A 120 -3.18 20.55 9.64
N GLN A 121 -4.30 19.96 10.11
CA GLN A 121 -4.71 18.61 9.70
C GLN A 121 -5.10 18.54 8.22
N LYS A 122 -5.77 19.56 7.69
CA LYS A 122 -6.11 19.65 6.25
C LYS A 122 -4.84 19.66 5.40
N GLU A 123 -3.88 20.50 5.73
CA GLU A 123 -2.59 20.57 5.02
C GLU A 123 -1.87 19.22 5.02
N ALA A 124 -1.88 18.50 6.15
CA ALA A 124 -1.32 17.16 6.23
C ALA A 124 -2.07 16.14 5.35
N ALA A 125 -3.40 16.21 5.32
CA ALA A 125 -4.24 15.35 4.47
C ALA A 125 -4.04 15.65 2.98
N TYR A 126 -3.90 16.92 2.60
CA TYR A 126 -3.54 17.34 1.24
C TYR A 126 -2.17 16.81 0.81
N ALA A 127 -1.17 16.89 1.69
CA ALA A 127 0.15 16.31 1.43
C ALA A 127 0.09 14.79 1.24
N GLU A 128 -0.70 14.08 2.06
CA GLU A 128 -0.87 12.63 1.90
C GLU A 128 -1.59 12.28 0.58
N TRP A 129 -2.60 13.07 0.20
CA TRP A 129 -3.31 12.90 -1.07
C TRP A 129 -2.38 13.10 -2.26
N ASP A 130 -1.57 14.18 -2.26
CA ASP A 130 -0.58 14.48 -3.30
C ASP A 130 0.47 13.36 -3.41
N ASP A 131 1.00 12.88 -2.28
CA ASP A 131 1.91 11.73 -2.26
C ASP A 131 1.28 10.45 -2.80
N ALA A 132 0.00 10.21 -2.49
CA ALA A 132 -0.72 9.05 -2.99
C ALA A 132 -0.97 9.15 -4.50
N GLN A 133 -1.32 10.33 -5.02
CA GLN A 133 -1.50 10.59 -6.45
C GLN A 133 -0.20 10.40 -7.23
N LYS A 134 0.91 10.99 -6.76
CA LYS A 134 2.24 10.79 -7.35
C LYS A 134 2.64 9.32 -7.39
N ALA A 135 2.30 8.55 -6.36
CA ALA A 135 2.56 7.11 -6.34
C ALA A 135 1.71 6.33 -7.35
N VAL A 136 0.47 6.75 -7.60
CA VAL A 136 -0.39 6.19 -8.67
C VAL A 136 0.20 6.52 -10.04
N GLU A 137 0.54 7.78 -10.29
CA GLU A 137 1.11 8.24 -11.58
C GLU A 137 2.46 7.57 -11.89
N ALA A 138 3.35 7.46 -10.90
CA ALA A 138 4.64 6.79 -11.06
C ALA A 138 4.46 5.32 -11.45
N TRP A 139 3.44 4.65 -10.89
CA TRP A 139 3.12 3.28 -11.22
C TRP A 139 2.54 3.12 -12.64
N ASP A 140 1.72 4.07 -13.10
CA ASP A 140 1.21 4.09 -14.48
C ASP A 140 2.33 4.40 -15.50
N GLY A 141 3.32 5.21 -15.13
CA GLY A 141 4.48 5.52 -15.97
C GLY A 141 5.48 4.37 -16.15
N GLU A 142 5.59 3.46 -15.18
CA GLU A 142 6.47 2.27 -15.25
C GLU A 142 5.93 1.17 -16.20
N LYS A 143 4.71 1.35 -16.71
CA LYS A 143 4.04 0.42 -17.63
C LYS A 143 4.30 0.68 -19.12
N ILE A 144 5.05 1.72 -19.47
CA ILE A 144 5.38 2.11 -20.87
C ILE A 144 6.70 1.50 -21.32
#